data_AF-A0A951K8C6-F1
#
_entry.id   AF-A0A951K8C6-F1
#
_cell.length_a   1.000
_cell.length_b   1.000
_cell.length_c   1.000
_cell.angle_alpha   90.00
_cell.angle_beta   90.00
_cell.angle_gamma   90.00
#
_symmetry.space_group_name_H-M   'P 1'
#
loop_
_entity.id
_entity.type
_entity.pdbx_description
1 polymer ?
#
loop_
_entity_poly.entity_id
_entity_poly.type
_entity_poly.pdbx_seq_one_letter_code
_entity_poly.pdbx_strand_id
1 'polypeptide(L)'
;MLSPISFLPQMPREVQERAVSVASSRRPTFALYTLGCKVNQYDSHQISRILVSKGFRRVEFRDSADLYVIDTCTVTAEADKKSRKAASRARRNNPDAVVAVTGCAATKDATQFEIAAPGALVLNNAQKFELPERAIARLQNLEKWAQNYAE
;
A
#
# COMPACT_ATOMS: atom_id res chain seq x y z
N MET A 1 26.47 14.26 -10.19
CA MET A 1 25.40 13.43 -10.79
C MET A 1 24.11 13.78 -10.07
N LEU A 2 23.23 14.50 -10.75
CA LEU A 2 22.04 15.11 -10.14
C LEU A 2 21.01 14.03 -9.82
N SER A 3 20.86 13.76 -8.52
CA SER A 3 19.83 12.91 -7.93
C SER A 3 18.47 13.62 -8.00
N PRO A 4 17.32 12.91 -8.13
CA PRO A 4 16.00 13.49 -8.39
C PRO A 4 15.40 14.36 -7.26
N ILE A 5 16.19 14.83 -6.29
CA ILE A 5 15.75 15.65 -5.16
C ILE A 5 16.64 16.89 -5.04
N SER A 6 16.72 17.65 -6.14
CA SER A 6 17.34 18.99 -6.15
C SER A 6 16.31 20.11 -5.96
N PHE A 7 15.08 19.78 -5.53
CA PHE A 7 13.91 20.68 -5.57
C PHE A 7 12.97 20.60 -4.35
N LEU A 8 13.46 20.18 -3.17
CA LEU A 8 12.69 20.28 -1.93
C LEU A 8 12.77 21.63 -1.17
N PRO A 9 13.79 22.50 -1.31
CA PRO A 9 13.83 23.74 -0.53
C PRO A 9 12.87 24.84 -1.03
N GLN A 10 11.98 24.56 -2.00
CA GLN A 10 11.11 25.57 -2.64
C GLN A 10 9.60 25.26 -2.53
N MET A 11 9.17 24.40 -1.62
CA MET A 11 7.72 24.21 -1.41
C MET A 11 7.14 25.29 -0.48
N PRO A 12 5.95 25.86 -0.79
CA PRO A 12 5.27 26.82 0.06
C PRO A 12 5.01 26.26 1.47
N ARG A 13 5.20 27.08 2.51
CA ARG A 13 5.00 26.70 3.93
C ARG A 13 3.64 26.04 4.19
N GLU A 14 2.60 26.43 3.48
CA GLU A 14 1.24 25.86 3.59
C GLU A 14 1.19 24.36 3.24
N VAL A 15 2.07 23.88 2.36
CA VAL A 15 2.20 22.45 2.00
C VAL A 15 2.96 21.69 3.09
N GLN A 16 3.99 22.33 3.68
CA GLN A 16 4.75 21.79 4.81
C GLN A 16 3.88 21.69 6.08
N GLU A 17 3.11 22.75 6.38
CA GLU A 17 2.19 22.81 7.52
C GLU A 17 1.03 21.80 7.38
N ARG A 18 0.52 21.57 6.16
CA ARG A 18 -0.44 20.49 5.90
C ARG A 18 0.16 19.10 6.17
N ALA A 19 1.39 18.84 5.74
CA ALA A 19 2.07 17.57 5.98
C ALA A 19 2.28 17.29 7.49
N VAL A 20 2.60 18.32 8.26
CA VAL A 20 2.79 18.22 9.72
C VAL A 20 1.46 18.08 10.47
N SER A 21 0.39 18.78 10.06
CA SER A 21 -0.91 18.73 10.74
C SER A 21 -1.64 17.38 10.65
N VAL A 22 -1.34 16.56 9.64
CA VAL A 22 -1.98 15.25 9.40
C VAL A 22 -1.36 14.14 10.27
N ALA A 23 -0.15 14.34 10.79
CA ALA A 23 0.69 13.26 11.32
C ALA A 23 0.38 12.78 12.76
N SER A 24 -0.69 13.21 13.45
CA SER A 24 -0.86 12.81 14.87
C SER A 24 -2.30 12.63 15.42
N SER A 25 -3.36 12.60 14.60
CA SER A 25 -4.73 12.46 15.17
C SER A 25 -5.75 11.62 14.39
N ARG A 26 -5.44 11.16 13.16
CA ARG A 26 -6.39 10.40 12.35
C ARG A 26 -6.06 8.91 12.35
N ARG A 27 -7.08 8.06 12.56
CA ARG A 27 -6.96 6.60 12.37
C ARG A 27 -6.50 6.31 10.94
N PRO A 28 -5.41 5.55 10.75
CA PRO A 28 -4.91 5.23 9.41
C PRO A 28 -5.96 4.44 8.64
N THR A 29 -5.97 4.61 7.34
CA THR A 29 -6.96 4.04 6.43
C THR A 29 -6.36 2.96 5.56
N PHE A 30 -7.15 1.94 5.24
CA PHE A 30 -6.74 0.94 4.27
C PHE A 30 -7.83 0.66 3.24
N ALA A 31 -7.41 0.30 2.04
CA ALA A 31 -8.30 -0.20 1.01
C ALA A 31 -7.85 -1.58 0.55
N LEU A 32 -8.81 -2.43 0.16
CA LEU A 32 -8.54 -3.82 -0.20
C LEU A 32 -9.13 -4.14 -1.57
N TYR A 33 -8.33 -4.78 -2.43
CA TYR A 33 -8.76 -5.30 -3.72
C TYR A 33 -8.48 -6.80 -3.80
N THR A 34 -9.54 -7.61 -3.81
CA THR A 34 -9.45 -9.07 -3.89
C THR A 34 -9.76 -9.53 -5.30
N LEU A 35 -8.89 -10.34 -5.88
CA LEU A 35 -9.10 -11.04 -7.14
C LEU A 35 -9.01 -12.54 -6.92
N GLY A 36 -9.84 -13.30 -7.63
CA GLY A 36 -9.73 -14.76 -7.70
C GLY A 36 -10.88 -15.49 -7.03
N CYS A 37 -10.54 -16.54 -6.28
CA CYS A 37 -11.49 -17.53 -5.80
C CYS A 37 -11.90 -17.30 -4.34
N LYS A 38 -12.61 -18.28 -3.77
CA LYS A 38 -13.03 -18.25 -2.36
C LYS A 38 -11.84 -18.19 -1.39
N VAL A 39 -10.68 -18.74 -1.76
CA VAL A 39 -9.47 -18.69 -0.93
C VAL A 39 -8.97 -17.25 -0.80
N ASN A 40 -8.91 -16.48 -1.90
CA ASN A 40 -8.54 -15.06 -1.86
C ASN A 40 -9.54 -14.25 -1.01
N GLN A 41 -10.84 -14.55 -1.10
CA GLN A 41 -11.84 -13.88 -0.26
C GLN A 41 -11.61 -14.16 1.24
N TYR A 42 -11.29 -15.40 1.59
CA TYR A 42 -10.96 -15.78 2.96
C TYR A 42 -9.69 -15.06 3.45
N ASP A 43 -8.62 -15.12 2.67
CA ASP A 43 -7.33 -14.51 3.00
C ASP A 43 -7.47 -12.99 3.20
N SER A 44 -8.13 -12.33 2.25
CA SER A 44 -8.46 -10.91 2.30
C SER A 44 -9.32 -10.54 3.52
N HIS A 45 -10.28 -11.39 3.89
CA HIS A 45 -11.10 -11.17 5.08
C HIS A 45 -10.26 -11.27 6.37
N GLN A 46 -9.35 -12.24 6.48
CA GLN A 46 -8.44 -12.33 7.63
C GLN A 46 -7.51 -11.13 7.72
N ILE A 47 -6.90 -10.72 6.60
CA ILE A 47 -6.05 -9.51 6.54
C ILE A 47 -6.84 -8.27 6.98
N SER A 48 -8.07 -8.10 6.48
CA SER A 48 -8.96 -7.00 6.86
C SER A 48 -9.26 -7.01 8.36
N ARG A 49 -9.51 -8.18 8.96
CA ARG A 49 -9.77 -8.29 10.41
C ARG A 49 -8.56 -7.87 11.24
N ILE A 50 -7.36 -8.30 10.83
CA ILE A 50 -6.12 -7.92 11.52
C ILE A 50 -5.93 -6.41 11.48
N LEU A 51 -6.05 -5.78 10.29
CA LEU A 51 -5.91 -4.33 10.14
C LEU A 51 -6.94 -3.55 10.96
N VAL A 52 -8.21 -3.97 10.95
CA VAL A 52 -9.26 -3.35 11.78
C VAL A 52 -8.94 -3.49 13.27
N SER A 53 -8.48 -4.66 13.72
CA SER A 53 -8.08 -4.86 15.13
C SER A 53 -6.89 -3.99 15.55
N LYS A 54 -6.07 -3.55 14.59
CA LYS A 54 -4.94 -2.61 14.79
C LYS A 54 -5.37 -1.14 14.68
N GLY A 55 -6.67 -0.86 14.60
CA GLY A 55 -7.21 0.51 14.60
C GLY A 55 -7.33 1.16 13.23
N PHE A 56 -7.07 0.41 12.14
CA PHE A 56 -7.25 0.94 10.79
C PHE A 56 -8.73 1.04 10.41
N ARG A 57 -9.06 2.04 9.60
CA ARG A 57 -10.40 2.23 9.02
C ARG A 57 -10.41 1.82 7.55
N ARG A 58 -11.33 0.94 7.16
CA ARG A 58 -11.49 0.56 5.75
C ARG A 58 -12.13 1.71 4.94
N VAL A 59 -11.63 1.91 3.71
CA VAL A 59 -12.21 2.79 2.68
C VAL A 59 -12.39 2.02 1.37
N GLU A 60 -13.10 2.60 0.40
CA GLU A 60 -13.22 2.02 -0.92
C GLU A 60 -11.88 2.07 -1.67
N PHE A 61 -11.61 1.08 -2.53
CA PHE A 61 -10.36 1.01 -3.29
C PHE A 61 -10.14 2.16 -4.29
N ARG A 62 -11.20 2.92 -4.58
CA ARG A 62 -11.11 4.12 -5.43
C ARG A 62 -10.72 5.38 -4.64
N ASP A 63 -10.91 5.36 -3.33
CA ASP A 63 -10.63 6.50 -2.45
C ASP A 63 -9.15 6.52 -2.07
N SER A 64 -8.66 7.65 -1.57
CA SER A 64 -7.32 7.75 -1.02
C SER A 64 -7.22 7.00 0.33
N ALA A 65 -6.28 6.06 0.41
CA ALA A 65 -5.94 5.29 1.60
C ALA A 65 -4.45 5.40 1.93
N ASP A 66 -4.09 5.18 3.20
CA ASP A 66 -2.70 5.14 3.65
C ASP A 66 -2.03 3.79 3.32
N LEU A 67 -2.83 2.72 3.30
CA LEU A 67 -2.44 1.36 2.90
C LEU A 67 -3.37 0.79 1.83
N TYR A 68 -2.82 0.31 0.73
CA TYR A 68 -3.55 -0.52 -0.24
C TYR A 68 -3.09 -1.97 -0.13
N VAL A 69 -4.04 -2.89 -0.01
CA VAL A 69 -3.79 -4.33 -0.04
C VAL A 69 -4.42 -4.93 -1.29
N ILE A 70 -3.63 -5.66 -2.07
CA ILE A 70 -4.08 -6.33 -3.28
C ILE A 70 -3.80 -7.83 -3.14
N ASP A 71 -4.86 -8.62 -3.15
CA ASP A 71 -4.78 -10.09 -3.14
C ASP A 71 -5.05 -10.60 -4.56
N THR A 72 -4.00 -11.16 -5.17
CA THR A 72 -3.91 -11.38 -6.61
C THR A 72 -4.28 -12.80 -7.04
N CYS A 73 -4.70 -12.93 -8.30
CA CYS A 73 -5.04 -14.21 -8.92
C CYS A 73 -4.33 -14.35 -10.27
N THR A 74 -3.93 -15.59 -10.61
CA THR A 74 -3.20 -15.92 -11.86
C THR A 74 -3.85 -17.01 -12.71
N VAL A 75 -5.11 -17.38 -12.40
CA VAL A 75 -5.82 -18.45 -13.14
C VAL A 75 -6.04 -18.07 -14.60
N THR A 76 -6.16 -16.77 -14.91
CA THR A 76 -6.29 -16.28 -16.28
C THR A 76 -5.41 -15.06 -16.52
N ALA A 77 -5.02 -14.84 -17.77
CA ALA A 77 -4.24 -13.66 -18.16
C ALA A 77 -4.97 -12.33 -17.87
N GLU A 78 -6.31 -12.32 -17.93
CA GLU A 78 -7.11 -11.15 -17.55
C GLU A 78 -7.09 -10.91 -16.04
N ALA A 79 -7.05 -11.96 -15.21
CA ALA A 79 -6.87 -11.82 -13.76
C ALA A 79 -5.48 -11.25 -13.41
N ASP A 80 -4.43 -11.72 -14.10
CA ASP A 80 -3.07 -11.15 -13.97
C ASP A 80 -3.07 -9.66 -14.36
N LYS A 81 -3.70 -9.31 -15.49
CA LYS A 81 -3.79 -7.93 -15.97
C LYS A 81 -4.56 -7.02 -15.00
N LYS A 82 -5.68 -7.50 -14.44
CA LYS A 82 -6.45 -6.77 -13.41
C LYS A 82 -5.63 -6.58 -12.13
N SER A 83 -4.87 -7.60 -11.72
CA SER A 83 -3.98 -7.52 -10.56
C SER A 83 -2.95 -6.40 -10.72
N ARG A 84 -2.24 -6.36 -11.85
CA ARG A 84 -1.26 -5.28 -12.13
C ARG A 84 -1.92 -3.91 -12.22
N LYS A 85 -3.07 -3.81 -12.88
CA LYS A 85 -3.84 -2.55 -12.96
C LYS A 85 -4.27 -2.04 -11.58
N ALA A 86 -4.62 -2.93 -10.66
CA ALA A 86 -4.95 -2.55 -9.29
C ALA A 86 -3.73 -1.95 -8.58
N ALA A 87 -2.54 -2.53 -8.73
CA ALA A 87 -1.30 -1.98 -8.17
C ALA A 87 -0.98 -0.59 -8.72
N SER A 88 -1.00 -0.42 -10.05
CA SER A 88 -0.78 0.89 -10.67
C SER A 88 -1.88 1.91 -10.34
N ARG A 89 -3.10 1.46 -10.01
CA ARG A 89 -4.17 2.35 -9.54
C ARG A 89 -3.92 2.78 -8.10
N ALA A 90 -3.54 1.88 -7.21
CA ALA A 90 -3.24 2.20 -5.82
C ALA A 90 -2.18 3.32 -5.73
N ARG A 91 -1.07 3.20 -6.46
CA ARG A 91 -0.02 4.22 -6.50
C ARG A 91 -0.50 5.56 -7.07
N ARG A 92 -1.44 5.56 -8.02
CA ARG A 92 -2.03 6.81 -8.56
C ARG A 92 -3.02 7.46 -7.60
N ASN A 93 -3.81 6.67 -6.88
CA ASN A 93 -4.77 7.19 -5.92
C ASN A 93 -4.07 7.88 -4.74
N ASN A 94 -2.94 7.33 -4.30
CA ASN A 94 -2.07 7.96 -3.32
C ASN A 94 -0.59 7.57 -3.57
N PRO A 95 0.24 8.50 -4.08
CA PRO A 95 1.67 8.26 -4.31
C PRO A 95 2.44 7.91 -3.04
N ASP A 96 2.00 8.41 -1.88
CA ASP A 96 2.69 8.24 -0.59
C ASP A 96 2.22 7.00 0.19
N ALA A 97 1.19 6.31 -0.29
CA ALA A 97 0.67 5.13 0.38
C ALA A 97 1.64 3.95 0.35
N VAL A 98 1.52 3.09 1.36
CA VAL A 98 2.09 1.75 1.30
C VAL A 98 1.19 0.91 0.38
N VAL A 99 1.78 0.36 -0.68
CA VAL A 99 1.11 -0.60 -1.56
C VAL A 99 1.64 -1.99 -1.21
N ALA A 100 0.77 -2.86 -0.72
CA ALA A 100 1.08 -4.23 -0.36
C ALA A 100 0.35 -5.21 -1.28
N VAL A 101 1.08 -6.18 -1.82
CA VAL A 101 0.58 -7.13 -2.82
C VAL A 101 0.90 -8.55 -2.38
N THR A 102 -0.09 -9.43 -2.42
CA THR A 102 0.06 -10.86 -2.17
C THR A 102 -0.83 -11.68 -3.11
N GLY A 103 -0.94 -12.99 -2.93
CA GLY A 103 -1.76 -13.86 -3.76
C GLY A 103 -0.96 -14.62 -4.82
N CYS A 104 -1.68 -15.36 -5.66
CA CYS A 104 -1.08 -16.33 -6.58
C CYS A 104 -0.21 -15.67 -7.66
N ALA A 105 -0.62 -14.51 -8.20
CA ALA A 105 0.18 -13.83 -9.22
C ALA A 105 1.46 -13.24 -8.62
N ALA A 106 1.37 -12.65 -7.42
CA ALA A 106 2.52 -12.13 -6.67
C ALA A 106 3.55 -13.23 -6.34
N THR A 107 3.06 -14.44 -6.04
CA THR A 107 3.90 -15.61 -5.79
C THR A 107 4.60 -16.10 -7.06
N LYS A 108 3.91 -16.06 -8.20
CA LYS A 108 4.43 -16.51 -9.49
C LYS A 108 5.49 -15.58 -10.06
N ASP A 109 5.23 -14.27 -10.00
CA ASP A 109 6.13 -13.23 -10.49
C ASP A 109 5.88 -11.95 -9.69
N ALA A 110 6.79 -11.65 -8.77
CA ALA A 110 6.74 -10.46 -7.92
C ALA A 110 7.17 -9.19 -8.68
N THR A 111 8.11 -9.32 -9.62
CA THR A 111 8.71 -8.21 -10.36
C THR A 111 7.67 -7.41 -11.13
N GLN A 112 6.64 -8.08 -11.67
CA GLN A 112 5.56 -7.39 -12.36
C GLN A 112 4.82 -6.36 -11.47
N PHE A 113 4.77 -6.58 -10.15
CA PHE A 113 4.12 -5.68 -9.20
C PHE A 113 5.05 -4.57 -8.72
N GLU A 114 6.35 -4.84 -8.61
CA GLU A 114 7.37 -3.82 -8.35
C GLU A 114 7.45 -2.82 -9.52
N ILE A 115 7.32 -3.28 -10.76
CA ILE A 115 7.22 -2.41 -11.94
C ILE A 115 5.90 -1.62 -11.91
N ALA A 116 4.77 -2.30 -11.63
CA ALA A 116 3.45 -1.67 -11.66
C ALA A 116 3.25 -0.62 -10.55
N ALA A 117 3.88 -0.83 -9.39
CA ALA A 117 3.87 0.06 -8.24
C ALA A 117 5.26 0.05 -7.57
N PRO A 118 6.19 0.92 -8.01
CA PRO A 118 7.53 1.01 -7.43
C PRO A 118 7.49 1.16 -5.90
N GLY A 119 8.36 0.39 -5.23
CA GLY A 119 8.44 0.35 -3.77
C GLY A 119 7.31 -0.39 -3.06
N ALA A 120 6.49 -1.16 -3.80
CA ALA A 120 5.46 -2.04 -3.21
C ALA A 120 6.07 -3.13 -2.34
N LEU A 121 5.38 -3.47 -1.25
CA LEU A 121 5.65 -4.63 -0.42
C LEU A 121 5.00 -5.86 -1.06
N VAL A 122 5.79 -6.69 -1.75
CA VAL A 122 5.29 -7.90 -2.42
C VAL A 122 5.61 -9.12 -1.57
N LEU A 123 4.58 -9.89 -1.20
CA LEU A 123 4.69 -11.08 -0.37
C LEU A 123 4.06 -12.28 -1.07
N ASN A 124 4.74 -13.42 -1.05
CA ASN A 124 4.17 -14.66 -1.58
C ASN A 124 3.02 -15.19 -0.68
N ASN A 125 2.32 -16.22 -1.17
CA ASN A 125 1.17 -16.81 -0.48
C ASN A 125 1.49 -17.38 0.91
N ALA A 126 2.72 -17.83 1.15
CA ALA A 126 3.11 -18.37 2.46
C ALA A 126 3.25 -17.25 3.51
N GLN A 127 3.55 -16.03 3.06
CA GLN A 127 3.82 -14.87 3.93
C GLN A 127 2.64 -13.89 4.02
N LYS A 128 1.51 -14.17 3.37
CA LYS A 128 0.36 -13.24 3.26
C LYS A 128 -0.20 -12.75 4.59
N PHE A 129 -0.09 -13.54 5.66
CA PHE A 129 -0.57 -13.14 7.00
C PHE A 129 0.45 -12.30 7.78
N GLU A 130 1.69 -12.18 7.31
CA GLU A 130 2.66 -11.21 7.80
C GLU A 130 2.43 -9.81 7.20
N LEU A 131 1.63 -9.72 6.13
CA LEU A 131 1.37 -8.49 5.38
C LEU A 131 0.92 -7.33 6.27
N PRO A 132 -0.06 -7.49 7.18
CA PRO A 132 -0.51 -6.37 8.03
C PRO A 132 0.63 -5.78 8.86
N GLU A 133 1.41 -6.61 9.56
CA GLU A 133 2.48 -6.13 10.43
C GLU A 133 3.61 -5.48 9.64
N ARG A 134 4.02 -6.08 8.51
CA ARG A 134 5.05 -5.51 7.64
C ARG A 134 4.62 -4.18 7.02
N ALA A 135 3.34 -4.04 6.65
CA ALA A 135 2.79 -2.80 6.13
C ALA A 135 2.72 -1.70 7.21
N ILE A 136 2.29 -2.05 8.42
CA ILE A 136 2.23 -1.13 9.57
C ILE A 136 3.64 -0.62 9.92
N ALA A 137 4.63 -1.52 10.00
CA ALA A 137 6.01 -1.13 10.27
C ALA A 137 6.54 -0.15 9.21
N ARG A 138 6.16 -0.34 7.93
CA ARG A 138 6.56 0.57 6.85
C ARG A 138 5.90 1.94 6.96
N LEU A 139 4.61 1.99 7.33
CA LEU A 139 3.92 3.27 7.60
C LEU A 139 4.57 4.03 8.76
N GLN A 140 4.83 3.36 9.88
CA GLN A 140 5.47 3.97 11.05
C GLN A 140 6.88 4.49 10.74
N ASN A 141 7.64 3.77 9.90
CA ASN A 141 8.95 4.23 9.48
C ASN A 141 8.87 5.49 8.60
N LEU A 142 7.86 5.60 7.74
CA LEU A 142 7.62 6.80 6.95
C LEU A 142 7.22 7.99 7.84
N GLU A 143 6.36 7.76 8.83
CA GLU A 143 5.97 8.79 9.81
C GLU A 143 7.16 9.29 10.62
N LYS A 144 8.00 8.38 11.14
CA LYS A 144 9.23 8.73 11.86
C LYS A 144 10.21 9.50 10.97
N TRP A 145 10.35 9.09 9.71
CA TRP A 145 11.14 9.83 8.74
C TRP A 145 10.60 11.24 8.53
N ALA A 146 9.27 11.41 8.39
CA ALA A 146 8.67 12.72 8.27
C ALA A 146 8.91 13.61 9.51
N GLN A 147 8.86 13.02 10.72
CA GLN A 147 9.08 13.73 11.98
C GLN A 147 10.53 14.19 12.16
N ASN A 148 11.51 13.31 11.90
CA ASN A 148 12.94 13.61 12.11
C ASN A 148 13.53 14.66 11.15
N TYR A 149 12.82 14.98 10.05
CA TYR A 149 13.23 16.00 9.08
C TYR A 149 12.41 17.29 9.19
N ALA A 150 11.45 17.34 10.12
CA ALA A 150 10.68 18.55 10.45
C ALA A 150 11.36 19.41 11.55
N GLU A 151 12.39 18.88 12.21
CA GLU A 151 13.32 19.58 13.11
C GLU A 151 14.59 20.03 12.37
#